data_AF-A0A8S1INI8-F1
#
_entry.id   AF-A0A8S1INI8-F1
#
_cell.length_a   1.000
_cell.length_b   1.000
_cell.length_c   1.000
_cell.angle_alpha   90.00
_cell.angle_beta   90.00
_cell.angle_gamma   90.00
#
_symmetry.space_group_name_H-M   'P 1'
#
loop_
_entity.id
_entity.type
_entity.pdbx_description
1 polymer ?
#
loop_
_entity_poly.entity_id
_entity_poly.type
_entity_poly.pdbx_seq_one_letter_code
_entity_poly.pdbx_strand_id
1 'polypeptide(L)'
;GECRFVLESVGRFALESCVSDEDGNSACFRTFLGKNQTDWEESPWDDFIQAKLKRVGKGDVEVGDVVEYEMENIYKNARALVLWGSGLGVQRKVVELPDDQLANFNITIEDTCAAGCSLLVHVNVPRQAEGEANALGVPTTPFFDPAMPQTMTLREDIDVRQDRSVSIQLEFPDLEAPDGGPPVMEPQGVTPIALSVPPCEEGGGGDAACADLADDEEVQYTVAVVDKAVLELVPYELKDMALDFAFDLALRFEVTSSSAYLHAPGAIASVIERFVKEQEADPWALIESELHLPGYKPFPSDDRGAVALIGKSQGGGASASASSSAGASDDADTFAASSAVVFSPVEEPEESPLADEAFDPPTEETAETGATVRNQGDFASTPLFVTVGSAKGGSSTVDFTAPDNLGTFVVRAYAGTDKARFGSAESEIIVRRALSMTPSAPRIVRVGDVFDAGVIITLSGGTAAEEPVSVSLTVEGGEEAVLAAVGETQKSVVVDGDGQVEVRFKLEALALGEGAFNITADDGKGASDALRLTVPVLGLQDAVTVATSFAIQASEGEAAQATEGLDLPAALPGTGGLELLAGVGRLPAVLANARQIMEANA
;
A
#
# COMPACT_ATOMS: atom_id res chain seq x y z
N GLY A 1 53.48 11.81 17.81
CA GLY A 1 54.36 10.99 18.67
C GLY A 1 53.95 9.56 18.51
N GLU A 2 54.89 8.62 18.34
CA GLU A 2 54.57 7.20 18.28
C GLU A 2 54.01 6.73 19.63
N CYS A 3 52.78 6.23 19.64
CA CYS A 3 52.22 5.53 20.80
C CYS A 3 52.46 4.03 20.60
N ARG A 4 53.28 3.42 21.46
CA ARG A 4 53.51 1.97 21.45
C ARG A 4 52.68 1.33 22.55
N PHE A 5 51.80 0.42 22.17
CA PHE A 5 50.97 -0.35 23.08
C PHE A 5 51.44 -1.80 23.12
N VAL A 6 51.59 -2.36 24.32
CA VAL A 6 51.85 -3.79 24.53
C VAL A 6 50.55 -4.40 25.03
N LEU A 7 49.97 -5.34 24.29
CA LEU A 7 48.76 -6.05 24.70
C LEU A 7 49.11 -7.00 25.84
N GLU A 8 48.48 -6.84 27.02
CA GLU A 8 48.67 -7.76 28.14
C GLU A 8 48.08 -9.14 27.84
N SER A 9 48.50 -10.16 28.59
CA SER A 9 48.24 -11.57 28.27
C SER A 9 46.76 -12.00 28.19
N VAL A 10 45.80 -11.25 28.76
CA VAL A 10 44.39 -11.66 28.80
C VAL A 10 43.43 -10.45 28.84
N GLY A 11 42.58 -10.28 27.82
CA GLY A 11 41.43 -9.35 27.85
C GLY A 11 41.06 -8.79 26.48
N ARG A 12 39.82 -8.33 26.23
CA ARG A 12 39.50 -7.66 24.95
C ARG A 12 40.07 -6.25 24.94
N PHE A 13 41.02 -5.97 24.04
CA PHE A 13 41.64 -4.66 23.92
C PHE A 13 40.95 -3.83 22.83
N ALA A 14 40.83 -2.53 23.08
CA ALA A 14 40.37 -1.56 22.09
C ALA A 14 41.30 -0.36 22.10
N LEU A 15 41.66 0.13 20.92
CA LEU A 15 42.32 1.41 20.74
C LEU A 15 41.23 2.47 20.60
N GLU A 16 41.22 3.44 21.50
CA GLU A 16 40.34 4.59 21.45
C GLU A 16 41.18 5.85 21.29
N SER A 17 40.93 6.59 20.20
CA SER A 17 41.55 7.89 19.95
C SER A 17 40.47 8.96 19.97
N CYS A 18 40.56 9.88 20.92
CA CYS A 18 39.65 11.00 21.03
C CYS A 18 40.34 12.28 20.59
N VAL A 19 39.65 13.09 19.80
CA VAL A 19 40.02 14.49 19.57
C VAL A 19 38.97 15.36 20.26
N SER A 20 39.41 16.40 20.94
CA SER A 20 38.53 17.39 21.55
C SER A 20 38.74 18.75 20.90
N ASP A 21 37.65 19.48 20.66
CA ASP A 21 37.72 20.87 20.24
C ASP A 21 38.02 21.81 21.43
N GLU A 22 38.25 23.10 21.12
CA GLU A 22 38.52 24.13 22.14
C GLU A 22 37.30 24.38 23.07
N ASP A 23 36.10 24.00 22.63
CA ASP A 23 34.85 24.12 23.36
C ASP A 23 34.55 22.90 24.26
N GLY A 24 35.43 21.90 24.26
CA GLY A 24 35.34 20.69 25.10
C GLY A 24 34.48 19.56 24.52
N ASN A 25 33.99 19.68 23.28
CA ASN A 25 33.34 18.57 22.59
C ASN A 25 34.40 17.55 22.16
N SER A 26 34.16 16.27 22.41
CA SER A 26 35.10 15.21 22.04
C SER A 26 34.48 14.21 21.06
N ALA A 27 35.21 13.90 20.00
CA ALA A 27 34.89 12.83 19.07
C ALA A 27 35.93 11.72 19.24
N CYS A 28 35.45 10.53 19.62
CA CYS A 28 36.28 9.36 19.86
C CYS A 28 36.07 8.32 18.75
N PHE A 29 37.17 7.81 18.20
CA PHE A 29 37.18 6.64 17.34
C PHE A 29 37.69 5.44 18.14
N ARG A 30 36.94 4.34 18.14
CA ARG A 30 37.29 3.11 18.86
C ARG A 30 37.38 1.93 17.90
N THR A 31 38.50 1.22 17.89
CA THR A 31 38.69 -0.04 17.17
C THR A 31 39.14 -1.15 18.11
N PHE A 32 38.70 -2.39 17.90
CA PHE A 32 39.05 -3.53 18.76
C PHE A 32 40.26 -4.28 18.21
N LEU A 33 41.24 -4.60 19.08
CA LEU A 33 42.54 -5.19 18.71
C LEU A 33 42.66 -6.68 19.11
N GLY A 34 41.56 -7.37 19.41
CA GLY A 34 41.59 -8.78 19.82
C GLY A 34 41.78 -9.00 21.34
N LYS A 35 42.12 -10.24 21.76
CA LYS A 35 42.13 -10.65 23.18
C LYS A 35 43.51 -10.75 23.84
N ASN A 36 44.58 -10.86 23.05
CA ASN A 36 45.97 -10.94 23.51
C ASN A 36 46.90 -10.70 22.29
N GLN A 37 48.21 -10.64 22.52
CA GLN A 37 49.19 -10.41 21.47
C GLN A 37 49.23 -11.52 20.41
N THR A 38 49.08 -12.79 20.80
CA THR A 38 49.04 -13.93 19.87
C THR A 38 47.79 -13.90 18.97
N ASP A 39 46.60 -13.63 19.54
CA ASP A 39 45.35 -13.46 18.79
C ASP A 39 45.44 -12.28 17.80
N TRP A 40 46.12 -11.18 18.17
CA TRP A 40 46.38 -10.05 17.28
C TRP A 40 47.41 -10.38 16.20
N GLU A 41 48.44 -11.17 16.50
CA GLU A 41 49.42 -11.65 15.51
C GLU A 41 48.81 -12.69 14.54
N GLU A 42 47.80 -13.44 14.98
CA GLU A 42 47.05 -14.41 14.15
C GLU A 42 46.01 -13.75 13.23
N SER A 43 45.47 -12.59 13.62
CA SER A 43 44.56 -11.79 12.79
C SER A 43 44.83 -10.30 13.02
N PRO A 44 45.96 -9.77 12.49
CA PRO A 44 46.15 -8.32 12.41
C PRO A 44 45.06 -7.74 11.52
N TRP A 45 44.91 -6.40 11.48
CA TRP A 45 43.98 -5.74 10.55
C TRP A 45 43.99 -6.44 9.18
N ASP A 46 42.86 -7.03 8.82
CA ASP A 46 42.62 -7.79 7.59
C ASP A 46 42.10 -6.88 6.47
N ASP A 47 41.74 -5.65 6.82
CA ASP A 47 41.31 -4.59 5.92
C ASP A 47 42.25 -3.38 5.97
N PHE A 48 42.33 -2.69 4.83
CA PHE A 48 43.05 -1.43 4.72
C PHE A 48 42.25 -0.29 5.38
N ILE A 49 42.96 0.71 5.91
CA ILE A 49 42.31 1.93 6.43
C ILE A 49 41.58 2.64 5.31
N GLN A 50 40.25 2.71 5.40
CA GLN A 50 39.46 3.42 4.41
C GLN A 50 39.57 4.93 4.58
N ALA A 51 39.71 5.64 3.47
CA ALA A 51 39.58 7.09 3.45
C ALA A 51 38.17 7.49 3.90
N LYS A 52 38.07 8.54 4.71
CA LYS A 52 36.79 9.14 5.06
C LYS A 52 36.48 10.27 4.09
N LEU A 53 35.27 10.24 3.55
CA LEU A 53 34.70 11.32 2.77
C LEU A 53 33.72 12.10 3.65
N LYS A 54 33.81 13.42 3.63
CA LYS A 54 32.93 14.31 4.36
C LYS A 54 32.46 15.43 3.44
N ARG A 55 31.14 15.60 3.33
CA ARG A 55 30.54 16.78 2.71
C ARG A 55 30.70 18.01 3.61
N VAL A 56 31.08 19.14 3.02
CA VAL A 56 31.15 20.44 3.69
C VAL A 56 29.79 21.11 3.59
N GLY A 57 29.20 21.44 4.75
CA GLY A 57 27.83 21.95 4.84
C GLY A 57 26.82 20.87 5.21
N LYS A 58 25.60 21.30 5.56
CA LYS A 58 24.46 20.42 5.90
C LYS A 58 23.22 20.91 5.17
N GLY A 59 22.32 19.99 4.84
CA GLY A 59 21.02 20.27 4.23
C GLY A 59 20.96 19.95 2.74
N ASP A 60 19.78 20.18 2.18
CA ASP A 60 19.48 19.94 0.77
C ASP A 60 20.25 20.91 -0.12
N VAL A 61 20.54 20.48 -1.35
CA VAL A 61 21.18 21.31 -2.38
C VAL A 61 20.24 21.58 -3.54
N GLU A 62 20.42 22.71 -4.19
CA GLU A 62 19.66 23.09 -5.38
C GLU A 62 20.49 22.86 -6.65
N VAL A 63 19.80 22.76 -7.78
CA VAL A 63 20.48 22.68 -9.08
C VAL A 63 21.23 23.98 -9.34
N GLY A 64 22.51 23.86 -9.65
CA GLY A 64 23.45 24.98 -9.77
C GLY A 64 24.40 25.12 -8.57
N ASP A 65 24.10 24.47 -7.44
CA ASP A 65 24.96 24.50 -6.27
C ASP A 65 26.30 23.80 -6.51
N VAL A 66 27.33 24.30 -5.83
CA VAL A 66 28.65 23.69 -5.78
C VAL A 66 28.82 23.03 -4.42
N VAL A 67 28.87 21.71 -4.42
CA VAL A 67 29.06 20.92 -3.19
C VAL A 67 30.54 20.62 -3.02
N GLU A 68 31.07 20.99 -1.86
CA GLU A 68 32.47 20.76 -1.49
C GLU A 68 32.61 19.51 -0.63
N TYR A 69 33.66 18.74 -0.89
CA TYR A 69 34.00 17.50 -0.22
C TYR A 69 35.43 17.56 0.31
N GLU A 70 35.59 17.12 1.55
CA GLU A 70 36.87 16.88 2.21
C GLU A 70 37.11 15.37 2.30
N MET A 71 38.27 14.91 1.83
CA MET A 71 38.66 13.51 1.94
C MET A 71 40.05 13.37 2.55
N GLU A 72 40.15 12.55 3.58
CA GLU A 72 41.43 12.24 4.22
C GLU A 72 42.21 11.24 3.36
N ASN A 73 43.41 11.64 2.89
CA ASN A 73 44.30 10.76 2.14
C ASN A 73 45.62 10.54 2.88
N ILE A 74 45.84 9.31 3.31
CA ILE A 74 47.07 8.84 3.99
C ILE A 74 48.01 8.08 3.03
N TYR A 75 47.70 8.07 1.74
CA TYR A 75 48.40 7.28 0.73
C TYR A 75 49.14 8.17 -0.25
N LYS A 76 50.32 7.72 -0.68
CA LYS A 76 51.11 8.46 -1.67
C LYS A 76 50.70 8.13 -3.09
N ASN A 77 50.68 9.16 -3.94
CA ASN A 77 50.31 9.06 -5.37
C ASN A 77 48.92 8.44 -5.60
N ALA A 78 48.01 8.57 -4.63
CA ALA A 78 46.65 8.09 -4.78
C ALA A 78 45.83 9.00 -5.71
N ARG A 79 44.90 8.39 -6.46
CA ARG A 79 44.02 9.11 -7.39
C ARG A 79 42.59 8.67 -7.21
N ALA A 80 41.67 9.62 -7.21
CA ALA A 80 40.25 9.35 -7.12
C ALA A 80 39.55 9.60 -8.46
N LEU A 81 38.73 8.65 -8.89
CA LEU A 81 37.70 8.87 -9.90
C LEU A 81 36.40 9.20 -9.17
N VAL A 82 35.97 10.45 -9.31
CA VAL A 82 34.71 10.94 -8.76
C VAL A 82 33.66 10.87 -9.86
N LEU A 83 32.56 10.16 -9.61
CA LEU A 83 31.39 10.04 -10.46
C LEU A 83 30.18 10.58 -9.71
N TRP A 84 29.36 11.40 -10.34
CA TRP A 84 28.10 11.84 -9.74
C TRP A 84 27.03 12.00 -10.81
N GLY A 85 25.77 11.86 -10.44
CA GLY A 85 24.66 11.95 -11.37
C GLY A 85 23.47 11.09 -11.01
N SER A 86 22.60 10.89 -12.00
CA SER A 86 21.36 10.13 -11.92
C SER A 86 21.18 9.25 -13.17
N GLY A 87 20.08 8.49 -13.23
CA GLY A 87 19.72 7.73 -14.43
C GLY A 87 19.68 8.56 -15.72
N LEU A 88 19.58 9.89 -15.63
CA LEU A 88 19.59 10.82 -16.76
C LEU A 88 20.99 11.09 -17.32
N GLY A 89 22.04 10.93 -16.52
CA GLY A 89 23.41 11.23 -16.92
C GLY A 89 24.41 11.16 -15.77
N VAL A 90 25.67 10.88 -16.11
CA VAL A 90 26.77 10.76 -15.16
C VAL A 90 27.89 11.72 -15.55
N GLN A 91 28.30 12.53 -14.60
CA GLN A 91 29.52 13.33 -14.69
C GLN A 91 30.69 12.61 -14.05
N ARG A 92 31.90 12.95 -14.50
CA ARG A 92 33.14 12.35 -14.00
C ARG A 92 34.27 13.35 -13.90
N LYS A 93 35.06 13.22 -12.84
CA LYS A 93 36.25 14.02 -12.58
C LYS A 93 37.32 13.15 -11.96
N VAL A 94 38.56 13.27 -12.44
CA VAL A 94 39.72 12.67 -11.78
C VAL A 94 40.30 13.70 -10.83
N VAL A 95 40.46 13.31 -9.57
CA VAL A 95 41.04 14.15 -8.51
C VAL A 95 42.36 13.52 -8.09
N GLU A 96 43.44 14.30 -8.18
CA GLU A 96 44.72 13.92 -7.59
C GLU A 96 44.66 14.17 -6.09
N LEU A 97 45.03 13.15 -5.30
CA LEU A 97 44.99 13.26 -3.85
C LEU A 97 46.39 13.65 -3.35
N PRO A 98 46.53 14.79 -2.63
CA PRO A 98 47.80 15.16 -2.05
C PRO A 98 48.25 14.11 -1.03
N ASP A 99 49.55 13.85 -1.00
CA ASP A 99 50.16 12.89 -0.08
C ASP A 99 50.01 13.37 1.37
N ASP A 100 49.53 12.50 2.25
CA ASP A 100 49.46 12.69 3.71
C ASP A 100 48.69 13.97 4.15
N GLN A 101 47.68 14.39 3.38
CA GLN A 101 46.90 15.61 3.59
C GLN A 101 45.40 15.43 3.26
N LEU A 102 44.59 16.37 3.73
CA LEU A 102 43.19 16.49 3.33
C LEU A 102 43.11 16.95 1.86
N ALA A 103 42.44 16.13 1.05
CA ALA A 103 42.10 16.43 -0.33
C ALA A 103 40.74 17.13 -0.38
N ASN A 104 40.69 18.30 -0.99
CA ASN A 104 39.44 19.02 -1.19
C ASN A 104 39.07 18.98 -2.67
N PHE A 105 37.82 18.61 -2.95
CA PHE A 105 37.27 18.69 -4.30
C PHE A 105 35.83 19.12 -4.26
N ASN A 106 35.37 19.69 -5.37
CA ASN A 106 33.98 20.09 -5.54
C ASN A 106 33.34 19.40 -6.74
N ILE A 107 32.02 19.28 -6.65
CA ILE A 107 31.12 18.89 -7.72
C ILE A 107 30.07 19.98 -7.90
N THR A 108 29.55 20.11 -9.11
CA THR A 108 28.43 21.00 -9.41
C THR A 108 27.19 20.15 -9.62
N ILE A 109 26.09 20.53 -8.97
CA ILE A 109 24.79 19.89 -9.14
C ILE A 109 24.19 20.41 -10.44
N GLU A 110 24.14 19.56 -11.46
CA GLU A 110 23.60 19.90 -12.77
C GLU A 110 22.14 19.43 -12.89
N ASP A 111 21.45 19.81 -13.98
CA ASP A 111 20.08 19.38 -14.28
C ASP A 111 19.92 17.84 -14.29
N THR A 112 21.00 17.11 -14.58
CA THR A 112 21.00 15.64 -14.50
C THR A 112 20.74 15.12 -13.09
N CYS A 113 21.05 15.90 -12.04
CA CYS A 113 20.80 15.56 -10.64
C CYS A 113 19.44 16.05 -10.12
N ALA A 114 18.62 16.71 -10.94
CA ALA A 114 17.35 17.30 -10.52
C ALA A 114 16.33 16.26 -9.99
N ALA A 115 16.47 14.98 -10.36
CA ALA A 115 15.56 13.89 -9.99
C ALA A 115 16.21 12.86 -9.04
N GLY A 116 17.21 13.28 -8.25
CA GLY A 116 17.99 12.39 -7.38
C GLY A 116 19.44 12.31 -7.87
N CYS A 117 20.40 12.33 -6.94
CA CYS A 117 21.82 12.44 -7.28
C CYS A 117 22.63 11.56 -6.33
N SER A 118 23.43 10.65 -6.88
CA SER A 118 24.39 9.88 -6.09
C SER A 118 25.80 10.31 -6.45
N LEU A 119 26.68 10.32 -5.46
CA LEU A 119 28.11 10.47 -5.58
C LEU A 119 28.79 9.12 -5.35
N LEU A 120 29.79 8.84 -6.18
CA LEU A 120 30.70 7.72 -6.03
C LEU A 120 32.14 8.23 -6.14
N VAL A 121 32.95 7.94 -5.14
CA VAL A 121 34.38 8.22 -5.15
C VAL A 121 35.12 6.88 -5.16
N HIS A 122 35.75 6.56 -6.28
CA HIS A 122 36.56 5.36 -6.44
C HIS A 122 38.05 5.73 -6.42
N VAL A 123 38.73 5.43 -5.31
CA VAL A 123 40.14 5.76 -5.12
C VAL A 123 41.00 4.56 -5.50
N ASN A 124 42.01 4.81 -6.31
CA ASN A 124 43.06 3.88 -6.68
C ASN A 124 44.34 4.27 -5.97
N VAL A 125 44.86 3.35 -5.15
CA VAL A 125 46.09 3.52 -4.40
C VAL A 125 47.14 2.62 -5.02
N PRO A 126 48.23 3.17 -5.57
CA PRO A 126 49.32 2.37 -6.10
C PRO A 126 50.06 1.64 -4.97
N ARG A 127 50.94 0.69 -5.33
CA ARG A 127 51.81 0.03 -4.36
C ARG A 127 52.57 1.09 -3.54
N GLN A 128 52.47 1.03 -2.22
CA GLN A 128 53.15 1.94 -1.32
C GLN A 128 54.57 1.44 -1.03
N ALA A 129 55.47 2.33 -0.59
CA ALA A 129 56.78 1.88 -0.13
C ALA A 129 56.64 1.08 1.18
N GLU A 130 57.44 0.02 1.33
CA GLU A 130 57.36 -0.93 2.45
C GLU A 130 57.55 -0.27 3.84
N GLY A 131 58.18 0.91 3.91
CA GLY A 131 58.29 1.70 5.15
C GLY A 131 57.16 2.71 5.39
N GLU A 132 56.38 3.04 4.37
CA GLU A 132 55.28 4.03 4.43
C GLU A 132 53.95 3.33 4.71
N ALA A 133 53.70 2.19 4.09
CA ALA A 133 52.58 1.31 4.43
C ALA A 133 52.67 0.76 5.87
N ASN A 134 53.90 0.51 6.33
CA ASN A 134 54.19 0.02 7.68
C ASN A 134 54.32 1.15 8.72
N ALA A 135 54.11 2.43 8.36
CA ALA A 135 54.12 3.54 9.32
C ALA A 135 53.06 3.37 10.43
N LEU A 136 52.05 2.54 10.19
CA LEU A 136 51.02 2.14 11.14
C LEU A 136 51.40 0.93 12.02
N GLY A 137 52.58 0.33 11.81
CA GLY A 137 53.07 -0.82 12.57
C GLY A 137 52.30 -2.13 12.33
N VAL A 138 51.57 -2.24 11.23
CA VAL A 138 50.80 -3.45 10.89
C VAL A 138 51.76 -4.55 10.40
N PRO A 139 51.80 -5.74 11.02
CA PRO A 139 52.69 -6.81 10.59
C PRO A 139 52.31 -7.33 9.20
N THR A 140 53.31 -7.50 8.33
CA THR A 140 53.14 -8.19 7.04
C THR A 140 52.96 -9.69 7.30
N THR A 141 51.96 -10.29 6.65
CA THR A 141 51.77 -11.75 6.65
C THR A 141 51.90 -12.27 5.22
N PRO A 142 52.06 -13.58 5.01
CA PRO A 142 51.97 -14.15 3.67
C PRO A 142 50.66 -13.79 2.96
N PHE A 143 49.58 -13.56 3.72
CA PHE A 143 48.23 -13.33 3.21
C PHE A 143 47.84 -11.85 3.12
N PHE A 144 48.56 -10.95 3.79
CA PHE A 144 48.27 -9.52 3.85
C PHE A 144 49.55 -8.69 3.78
N ASP A 145 49.63 -7.82 2.77
CA ASP A 145 50.74 -6.89 2.55
C ASP A 145 50.16 -5.46 2.50
N PRO A 146 50.31 -4.63 3.55
CA PRO A 146 49.75 -3.28 3.58
C PRO A 146 50.34 -2.37 2.47
N ALA A 147 51.46 -2.76 1.85
CA ALA A 147 52.07 -2.04 0.75
C ALA A 147 51.45 -2.36 -0.61
N MET A 148 50.62 -3.40 -0.74
CA MET A 148 50.06 -3.79 -2.04
C MET A 148 49.12 -2.70 -2.61
N PRO A 149 48.96 -2.63 -3.95
CA PRO A 149 47.96 -1.75 -4.54
C PRO A 149 46.56 -2.13 -4.05
N GLN A 150 45.72 -1.13 -3.88
CA GLN A 150 44.37 -1.31 -3.37
C GLN A 150 43.42 -0.29 -3.99
N THR A 151 42.14 -0.56 -3.89
CA THR A 151 41.09 0.37 -4.28
C THR A 151 40.04 0.47 -3.20
N MET A 152 39.46 1.64 -3.05
CA MET A 152 38.34 1.88 -2.14
C MET A 152 37.22 2.60 -2.90
N THR A 153 35.98 2.32 -2.49
CA THR A 153 34.80 2.89 -3.10
C THR A 153 33.94 3.51 -2.01
N LEU A 154 33.70 4.81 -2.09
CA LEU A 154 32.87 5.57 -1.17
C LEU A 154 31.62 6.03 -1.93
N ARG A 155 30.48 6.06 -1.25
CA ARG A 155 29.18 6.47 -1.81
C ARG A 155 28.50 7.44 -0.87
N GLU A 156 27.79 8.38 -1.46
CA GLU A 156 26.90 9.31 -0.75
C GLU A 156 25.71 9.61 -1.65
N ASP A 157 24.50 9.54 -1.08
CA ASP A 157 23.30 10.03 -1.76
C ASP A 157 23.12 11.50 -1.38
N ILE A 158 22.90 12.34 -2.39
CA ILE A 158 22.78 13.79 -2.25
C ILE A 158 21.31 14.15 -2.39
N ASP A 159 20.74 14.66 -1.29
CA ASP A 159 19.39 15.20 -1.27
C ASP A 159 19.35 16.52 -2.05
N VAL A 160 18.83 16.46 -3.28
CA VAL A 160 18.60 17.63 -4.12
C VAL A 160 17.18 18.11 -3.86
N ARG A 161 17.02 19.37 -3.43
CA ARG A 161 15.72 19.98 -3.17
C ARG A 161 14.90 19.95 -4.45
N GLN A 162 13.70 19.37 -4.32
CA GLN A 162 12.73 19.27 -5.38
C GLN A 162 11.46 19.94 -4.91
N ASP A 163 11.13 21.08 -5.51
CA ASP A 163 9.86 21.76 -5.29
C ASP A 163 8.73 20.98 -5.98
N ARG A 164 8.40 19.82 -5.42
CA ARG A 164 7.37 18.90 -5.93
C ARG A 164 6.10 18.93 -5.09
N SER A 165 6.08 19.66 -3.98
CA SER A 165 4.90 19.75 -3.13
C SER A 165 4.07 20.98 -3.46
N VAL A 166 2.75 20.84 -3.35
CA VAL A 166 1.78 21.92 -3.46
C VAL A 166 0.83 21.84 -2.28
N SER A 167 0.59 22.97 -1.61
CA SER A 167 -0.41 23.08 -0.55
C SER A 167 -1.81 23.11 -1.15
N ILE A 168 -2.75 22.37 -0.57
CA ILE A 168 -4.16 22.41 -0.97
C ILE A 168 -4.97 22.94 0.21
N GLN A 169 -5.84 23.91 -0.06
CA GLN A 169 -6.82 24.41 0.88
C GLN A 169 -8.22 23.93 0.47
N LEU A 170 -8.95 23.42 1.47
CA LEU A 170 -10.31 22.93 1.35
C LEU A 170 -11.26 23.85 2.13
N GLU A 171 -12.25 24.41 1.47
CA GLU A 171 -13.24 25.30 2.09
C GLU A 171 -14.67 24.93 1.70
N PHE A 172 -15.60 25.21 2.60
CA PHE A 172 -17.03 25.00 2.44
C PHE A 172 -17.73 26.37 2.58
N PRO A 173 -17.75 27.21 1.54
CA PRO A 173 -18.10 28.63 1.67
C PRO A 173 -19.56 28.86 2.12
N ASP A 174 -20.45 27.90 1.86
CA ASP A 174 -21.87 27.99 2.17
C ASP A 174 -22.24 27.35 3.51
N LEU A 175 -21.28 26.78 4.24
CA LEU A 175 -21.53 26.09 5.51
C LEU A 175 -20.85 26.78 6.68
N GLU A 176 -21.58 26.86 7.79
CA GLU A 176 -21.04 27.38 9.04
C GLU A 176 -20.41 26.24 9.86
N ALA A 177 -19.21 26.52 10.38
CA ALA A 177 -18.49 25.66 11.31
C ALA A 177 -18.86 26.02 12.77
N PRO A 178 -19.68 25.22 13.46
CA PRO A 178 -19.98 25.47 14.87
C PRO A 178 -18.73 25.31 15.73
N ASP A 179 -18.41 26.34 16.54
CA ASP A 179 -17.32 26.36 17.53
C ASP A 179 -15.94 25.92 17.00
N GLY A 180 -15.65 26.18 15.72
CA GLY A 180 -14.38 25.80 15.07
C GLY A 180 -14.25 24.31 14.73
N GLY A 181 -15.34 23.54 14.84
CA GLY A 181 -15.43 22.17 14.37
C GLY A 181 -15.78 22.05 12.87
N PRO A 182 -15.98 20.83 12.35
CA PRO A 182 -16.39 20.62 10.97
C PRO A 182 -17.76 21.27 10.66
N PRO A 183 -17.98 21.79 9.45
CA PRO A 183 -19.29 22.29 9.03
C PRO A 183 -20.34 21.19 9.08
N VAL A 184 -21.58 21.60 9.36
CA VAL A 184 -22.73 20.70 9.49
C VAL A 184 -23.74 20.98 8.38
N MET A 185 -24.28 19.92 7.76
CA MET A 185 -25.35 20.01 6.78
C MET A 185 -26.40 18.90 6.97
N GLU A 186 -27.58 19.11 6.40
CA GLU A 186 -28.65 18.12 6.35
C GLU A 186 -28.46 17.15 5.16
N PRO A 187 -28.95 15.90 5.24
CA PRO A 187 -28.95 14.95 4.12
C PRO A 187 -29.62 15.53 2.88
N GLN A 188 -29.18 15.11 1.69
CA GLN A 188 -29.63 15.63 0.40
C GLN A 188 -29.36 17.13 0.16
N GLY A 189 -28.75 17.83 1.13
CA GLY A 189 -28.24 19.17 0.92
C GLY A 189 -27.11 19.18 -0.12
N VAL A 190 -27.01 20.28 -0.86
CA VAL A 190 -25.94 20.50 -1.84
C VAL A 190 -25.07 21.64 -1.34
N THR A 191 -23.75 21.44 -1.34
CA THR A 191 -22.77 22.46 -0.98
C THR A 191 -21.57 22.43 -1.94
N PRO A 192 -21.04 23.58 -2.37
CA PRO A 192 -19.79 23.62 -3.11
C PRO A 192 -18.60 23.34 -2.18
N ILE A 193 -17.69 22.48 -2.62
CA ILE A 193 -16.36 22.29 -2.04
C ILE A 193 -15.40 23.16 -2.85
N ALA A 194 -14.88 24.22 -2.24
CA ALA A 194 -13.89 25.09 -2.83
C ALA A 194 -12.48 24.51 -2.62
N LEU A 195 -11.75 24.36 -3.71
CA LEU A 195 -10.37 23.90 -3.76
C LEU A 195 -9.51 25.09 -4.17
N SER A 196 -8.42 25.32 -3.47
CA SER A 196 -7.41 26.29 -3.90
C SER A 196 -6.01 25.84 -3.54
N VAL A 197 -5.02 26.39 -4.24
CA VAL A 197 -3.62 26.35 -3.81
C VAL A 197 -3.25 27.74 -3.30
N PRO A 198 -3.14 27.94 -1.98
CA PRO A 198 -2.68 29.21 -1.44
C PRO A 198 -1.18 29.42 -1.75
N PRO A 199 -0.71 30.68 -1.82
CA PRO A 199 0.71 30.96 -1.87
C PRO A 199 1.40 30.37 -0.64
N CYS A 200 2.62 29.87 -0.81
CA CYS A 200 3.36 29.24 0.26
C CYS A 200 3.79 30.31 1.28
N GLU A 201 3.27 30.24 2.50
CA GLU A 201 3.72 31.15 3.57
C GLU A 201 5.15 30.76 4.01
N GLU A 202 6.09 31.70 3.91
CA GLU A 202 7.44 31.56 4.46
C GLU A 202 7.37 31.39 5.99
N GLY A 203 7.25 30.16 6.49
CA GLY A 203 7.33 29.86 7.93
C GLY A 203 6.33 28.85 8.50
N GLY A 204 5.47 28.23 7.69
CA GLY A 204 4.62 27.11 8.15
C GLY A 204 5.47 25.87 8.42
N GLY A 205 5.58 25.45 9.67
CA GLY A 205 6.50 24.40 10.17
C GLY A 205 6.20 22.96 9.73
N GLY A 206 6.10 22.71 8.42
CA GLY A 206 6.25 21.39 7.82
C GLY A 206 7.49 21.37 6.92
N ASP A 207 8.30 20.32 7.02
CA ASP A 207 9.57 20.16 6.28
C ASP A 207 9.42 20.02 4.75
N ALA A 208 8.24 20.30 4.18
CA ALA A 208 8.00 20.25 2.74
C ALA A 208 8.20 21.64 2.10
N ALA A 209 9.26 21.78 1.30
CA ALA A 209 9.44 22.92 0.40
C ALA A 209 8.22 23.01 -0.56
N CYS A 210 7.34 23.97 -0.28
CA CYS A 210 6.19 24.33 -1.12
C CYS A 210 6.64 25.45 -2.06
N ALA A 211 6.31 25.33 -3.35
CA ALA A 211 6.54 26.39 -4.33
C ALA A 211 5.24 27.00 -4.83
N ASP A 212 5.25 28.34 -4.98
CA ASP A 212 4.12 29.08 -5.53
C ASP A 212 3.78 28.61 -6.95
N LEU A 213 2.47 28.50 -7.24
CA LEU A 213 2.01 28.25 -8.60
C LEU A 213 2.33 29.46 -9.49
N ALA A 214 2.88 29.19 -10.68
CA ALA A 214 2.95 30.20 -11.72
C ALA A 214 1.53 30.46 -12.28
N ASP A 215 1.28 31.69 -12.76
CA ASP A 215 -0.03 32.11 -13.28
C ASP A 215 -0.54 31.24 -14.46
N ASP A 216 0.37 30.63 -15.22
CA ASP A 216 0.06 29.76 -16.36
C ASP A 216 0.00 28.27 -16.01
N GLU A 217 0.30 27.91 -14.77
CA GLU A 217 0.37 26.52 -14.33
C GLU A 217 -1.02 25.92 -14.13
N GLU A 218 -1.18 24.71 -14.65
CA GLU A 218 -2.45 24.00 -14.70
C GLU A 218 -2.51 22.98 -13.56
N VAL A 219 -3.53 23.10 -12.71
CA VAL A 219 -3.76 22.19 -11.57
C VAL A 219 -5.00 21.35 -11.80
N GLN A 220 -4.83 20.02 -11.71
CA GLN A 220 -5.92 19.06 -11.72
C GLN A 220 -6.16 18.53 -10.31
N TYR A 221 -7.42 18.45 -9.90
CA TYR A 221 -7.80 17.92 -8.60
C TYR A 221 -8.55 16.60 -8.74
N THR A 222 -8.30 15.66 -7.83
CA THR A 222 -9.15 14.49 -7.60
C THR A 222 -9.71 14.57 -6.18
N VAL A 223 -11.04 14.61 -6.08
CA VAL A 223 -11.75 14.74 -4.80
C VAL A 223 -12.50 13.45 -4.53
N ALA A 224 -12.33 12.92 -3.32
CA ALA A 224 -13.07 11.80 -2.79
C ALA A 224 -13.72 12.19 -1.46
N VAL A 225 -15.00 11.92 -1.29
CA VAL A 225 -15.69 12.07 0.00
C VAL A 225 -16.00 10.68 0.50
N VAL A 226 -15.50 10.34 1.69
CA VAL A 226 -15.58 8.99 2.25
C VAL A 226 -16.17 9.06 3.65
N ASP A 227 -17.07 8.14 3.98
CA ASP A 227 -17.58 7.98 5.35
C ASP A 227 -16.42 7.68 6.31
N LYS A 228 -16.30 8.48 7.37
CA LYS A 228 -15.22 8.37 8.36
C LYS A 228 -15.23 7.01 9.06
N ALA A 229 -16.41 6.42 9.30
CA ALA A 229 -16.51 5.11 9.93
C ALA A 229 -15.84 4.00 9.10
N VAL A 230 -15.83 4.15 7.77
CA VAL A 230 -15.14 3.22 6.86
C VAL A 230 -13.63 3.38 6.98
N LEU A 231 -13.14 4.62 7.05
CA LEU A 231 -11.71 4.90 7.24
C LEU A 231 -11.22 4.47 8.62
N GLU A 232 -12.06 4.51 9.66
CA GLU A 232 -11.72 4.02 10.99
C GLU A 232 -11.71 2.49 11.07
N LEU A 233 -12.57 1.82 10.29
CA LEU A 233 -12.60 0.36 10.21
C LEU A 233 -11.39 -0.19 9.44
N VAL A 234 -11.01 0.48 8.35
CA VAL A 234 -9.86 0.14 7.52
C VAL A 234 -8.99 1.40 7.37
N PRO A 235 -8.05 1.64 8.30
CA PRO A 235 -7.21 2.83 8.32
C PRO A 235 -6.47 3.01 6.99
N TYR A 236 -6.89 4.04 6.24
CA TYR A 236 -6.21 4.49 5.04
C TYR A 236 -5.78 5.93 5.28
N GLU A 237 -4.52 6.13 5.62
CA GLU A 237 -3.96 7.47 5.87
C GLU A 237 -3.98 8.31 4.60
N LEU A 238 -4.06 9.64 4.77
CA LEU A 238 -3.89 10.56 3.65
C LEU A 238 -2.46 10.43 3.11
N LYS A 239 -2.34 9.99 1.86
CA LYS A 239 -1.04 9.82 1.22
C LYS A 239 -0.42 11.16 0.87
N ASP A 240 0.83 11.35 1.24
CA ASP A 240 1.66 12.41 0.70
C ASP A 240 2.05 12.06 -0.74
N MET A 241 1.32 12.66 -1.68
CA MET A 241 1.51 12.41 -3.09
C MET A 241 2.85 12.93 -3.61
N ALA A 242 3.44 13.95 -2.97
CA ALA A 242 4.74 14.47 -3.38
C ALA A 242 5.85 13.44 -3.11
N LEU A 243 5.74 12.68 -2.01
CA LEU A 243 6.65 11.59 -1.68
C LEU A 243 6.36 10.32 -2.49
N ASP A 244 5.09 9.93 -2.65
CA ASP A 244 4.72 8.70 -3.36
C ASP A 244 5.08 8.74 -4.86
N PHE A 245 5.04 9.94 -5.47
CA PHE A 245 5.45 10.16 -6.86
C PHE A 245 6.89 10.70 -6.98
N ALA A 246 7.66 10.71 -5.88
CA ALA A 246 9.07 11.04 -5.95
C ALA A 246 9.82 9.93 -6.71
N PHE A 247 10.13 10.19 -7.98
CA PHE A 247 11.08 9.37 -8.70
C PHE A 247 12.46 9.63 -8.10
N ASP A 248 12.97 8.64 -7.38
CA ASP A 248 14.39 8.56 -7.05
C ASP A 248 15.14 7.96 -8.24
N LEU A 249 15.71 8.83 -9.07
CA LEU A 249 16.60 8.44 -10.16
C LEU A 249 18.06 8.40 -9.71
N ALA A 250 18.35 8.49 -8.41
CA ALA A 250 19.71 8.38 -7.90
C ALA A 250 20.33 7.05 -8.37
N LEU A 251 21.52 7.15 -8.95
CA LEU A 251 22.18 5.99 -9.52
C LEU A 251 22.75 5.11 -8.44
N ARG A 252 22.33 3.84 -8.45
CA ARG A 252 23.13 2.80 -7.81
C ARG A 252 24.32 2.44 -8.69
N PHE A 253 25.43 3.15 -8.53
CA PHE A 253 26.67 2.84 -9.21
C PHE A 253 27.19 1.45 -8.82
N GLU A 254 27.23 0.51 -9.76
CA GLU A 254 27.95 -0.76 -9.57
C GLU A 254 29.42 -0.57 -9.93
N VAL A 255 30.31 -0.84 -8.98
CA VAL A 255 31.77 -0.73 -9.20
C VAL A 255 32.36 -2.12 -9.12
N THR A 256 32.90 -2.58 -10.25
CA THR A 256 33.74 -3.77 -10.28
C THR A 256 35.20 -3.33 -10.16
N SER A 257 35.86 -3.73 -9.08
CA SER A 257 37.27 -3.45 -8.88
C SER A 257 38.12 -4.70 -9.10
N SER A 258 39.35 -4.50 -9.60
CA SER A 258 40.35 -5.56 -9.63
C SER A 258 40.91 -5.91 -8.25
N SER A 259 40.61 -5.14 -7.19
CA SER A 259 41.12 -5.37 -5.83
C SER A 259 40.75 -6.73 -5.27
N ALA A 260 39.57 -7.26 -5.61
CA ALA A 260 39.16 -8.63 -5.26
C ALA A 260 40.09 -9.72 -5.83
N TYR A 261 40.92 -9.38 -6.82
CA TYR A 261 41.89 -10.27 -7.46
C TYR A 261 43.35 -9.87 -7.17
N LEU A 262 43.58 -8.86 -6.32
CA LEU A 262 44.92 -8.50 -5.89
C LEU A 262 45.24 -9.33 -4.64
N HIS A 263 46.20 -10.23 -4.75
CA HIS A 263 46.69 -11.03 -3.62
C HIS A 263 48.17 -10.75 -3.38
N ALA A 264 48.58 -10.83 -2.11
CA ALA A 264 49.99 -10.79 -1.76
C ALA A 264 50.73 -11.93 -2.47
N PRO A 265 51.95 -11.70 -3.01
CA PRO A 265 52.73 -12.76 -3.66
C PRO A 265 52.95 -13.99 -2.76
N GLY A 266 53.08 -13.77 -1.44
CA GLY A 266 53.19 -14.84 -0.44
C GLY A 266 51.93 -15.72 -0.33
N ALA A 267 50.75 -15.16 -0.57
CA ALA A 267 49.47 -15.87 -0.51
C ALA A 267 49.33 -16.81 -1.71
N ILE A 268 49.73 -16.30 -2.89
CA ILE A 268 49.80 -17.09 -4.11
C ILE A 268 50.82 -18.22 -3.94
N ALA A 269 52.01 -17.91 -3.41
CA ALA A 269 53.05 -18.90 -3.14
C ALA A 269 52.58 -19.98 -2.16
N SER A 270 51.89 -19.61 -1.07
CA SER A 270 51.42 -20.58 -0.07
C SER A 270 50.32 -21.50 -0.60
N VAL A 271 49.41 -21.00 -1.45
CA VAL A 271 48.42 -21.85 -2.15
C VAL A 271 49.12 -22.81 -3.10
N ILE A 272 50.09 -22.32 -3.88
CA ILE A 272 50.84 -23.17 -4.82
C ILE A 272 51.63 -24.24 -4.06
N GLU A 273 52.32 -23.89 -2.97
CA GLU A 273 53.06 -24.84 -2.15
C GLU A 273 52.15 -25.90 -1.52
N ARG A 274 50.99 -25.48 -0.99
CA ARG A 274 49.97 -26.40 -0.48
C ARG A 274 49.47 -27.34 -1.58
N PHE A 275 49.13 -26.79 -2.75
CA PHE A 275 48.66 -27.57 -3.88
C PHE A 275 49.70 -28.58 -4.35
N VAL A 276 50.97 -28.18 -4.46
CA VAL A 276 52.08 -29.09 -4.83
C VAL A 276 52.19 -30.23 -3.81
N LYS A 277 52.10 -29.94 -2.51
CA LYS A 277 52.15 -30.96 -1.45
C LYS A 277 50.94 -31.90 -1.48
N GLU A 278 49.74 -31.37 -1.76
CA GLU A 278 48.52 -32.17 -1.90
C GLU A 278 48.59 -33.06 -3.15
N GLN A 279 49.13 -32.54 -4.26
CA GLN A 279 49.39 -33.30 -5.49
C GLN A 279 50.40 -34.44 -5.32
N GLU A 280 51.42 -34.25 -4.47
CA GLU A 280 52.35 -35.33 -4.11
C GLU A 280 51.66 -36.46 -3.32
N ALA A 281 50.62 -36.14 -2.55
CA ALA A 281 49.85 -37.10 -1.77
C ALA A 281 48.67 -37.71 -2.56
N ASP A 282 48.05 -36.93 -3.45
CA ASP A 282 46.94 -37.30 -4.32
C ASP A 282 47.10 -36.63 -5.71
N PRO A 283 47.52 -37.38 -6.75
CA PRO A 283 47.68 -36.86 -8.10
C PRO A 283 46.40 -36.31 -8.74
N TRP A 284 45.23 -36.58 -8.14
CA TRP A 284 43.93 -36.11 -8.62
C TRP A 284 43.39 -34.93 -7.81
N ALA A 285 44.15 -34.41 -6.84
CA ALA A 285 43.77 -33.23 -6.08
C ALA A 285 43.51 -32.04 -7.02
N LEU A 286 42.33 -31.44 -6.96
CA LEU A 286 42.04 -30.24 -7.75
C LEU A 286 42.76 -29.05 -7.13
N ILE A 287 43.11 -28.05 -7.94
CA ILE A 287 43.58 -26.76 -7.41
C ILE A 287 42.42 -26.15 -6.63
N GLU A 288 42.48 -26.20 -5.29
CA GLU A 288 41.67 -25.32 -4.47
C GLU A 288 42.15 -23.88 -4.70
N SER A 289 41.45 -23.14 -5.56
CA SER A 289 41.74 -21.73 -5.84
C SER A 289 41.18 -20.78 -4.78
N GLU A 290 40.56 -21.30 -3.73
CA GLU A 290 39.91 -20.53 -2.68
C GLU A 290 40.76 -20.51 -1.41
N LEU A 291 41.21 -19.31 -1.05
CA LEU A 291 41.99 -19.07 0.16
C LEU A 291 41.05 -18.90 1.34
N HIS A 292 40.69 -20.01 2.01
CA HIS A 292 39.90 -19.96 3.23
C HIS A 292 40.78 -19.51 4.41
N LEU A 293 40.65 -18.25 4.83
CA LEU A 293 41.26 -17.77 6.07
C LEU A 293 40.65 -18.51 7.26
N PRO A 294 41.45 -19.06 8.20
CA PRO A 294 40.91 -19.72 9.39
C PRO A 294 40.08 -18.74 10.22
N GLY A 295 38.76 -18.96 10.30
CA GLY A 295 37.84 -18.11 11.08
C GLY A 295 36.95 -17.17 10.26
N TYR A 296 37.21 -17.00 8.96
CA TYR A 296 36.31 -16.28 8.06
C TYR A 296 35.21 -17.23 7.57
N LYS A 297 33.99 -17.10 8.10
CA LYS A 297 32.80 -17.69 7.47
C LYS A 297 32.33 -16.71 6.40
N PRO A 298 32.41 -17.02 5.10
CA PRO A 298 31.68 -16.23 4.13
C PRO A 298 30.19 -16.27 4.52
N PHE A 299 29.50 -15.15 4.35
CA PHE A 299 28.04 -15.09 4.44
C PHE A 299 27.44 -16.27 3.65
N PRO A 300 26.34 -16.89 4.11
CA PRO A 300 25.82 -18.11 3.51
C PRO A 300 25.38 -17.81 2.06
N SER A 301 26.23 -18.12 1.10
CA SER A 301 25.83 -18.27 -0.29
C SER A 301 25.28 -19.69 -0.41
N ASP A 302 23.99 -19.79 -0.67
CA ASP A 302 23.27 -21.04 -0.90
C ASP A 302 24.07 -22.00 -1.80
N ASP A 303 24.09 -23.27 -1.38
CA ASP A 303 24.55 -24.44 -2.10
C ASP A 303 24.10 -24.44 -3.57
N ARG A 304 24.94 -23.99 -4.54
CA ARG A 304 25.02 -24.51 -5.92
C ARG A 304 26.37 -24.20 -6.59
N GLY A 305 27.25 -25.21 -6.60
CA GLY A 305 28.13 -25.51 -7.74
C GLY A 305 29.40 -24.67 -7.90
N ALA A 306 30.53 -25.37 -7.89
CA ALA A 306 31.88 -24.90 -8.24
C ALA A 306 31.92 -23.83 -9.35
N VAL A 307 32.69 -22.77 -9.14
CA VAL A 307 33.02 -21.78 -10.17
C VAL A 307 34.44 -22.01 -10.67
N ALA A 308 34.51 -22.40 -11.94
CA ALA A 308 35.71 -22.50 -12.76
C ALA A 308 36.37 -21.14 -13.00
N LEU A 309 37.69 -21.14 -13.20
CA LEU A 309 38.37 -20.08 -13.93
C LEU A 309 37.69 -19.92 -15.30
N ILE A 310 37.26 -18.69 -15.57
CA ILE A 310 36.49 -18.16 -16.72
C ILE A 310 34.98 -18.00 -16.44
N GLY A 311 34.63 -16.77 -16.02
CA GLY A 311 33.42 -16.07 -16.45
C GLY A 311 32.11 -16.46 -15.78
N LYS A 312 31.76 -15.76 -14.69
CA LYS A 312 30.40 -15.26 -14.42
C LYS A 312 30.46 -14.20 -13.33
N SER A 313 29.97 -13.01 -13.64
CA SER A 313 29.65 -12.00 -12.64
C SER A 313 28.51 -12.52 -11.77
N GLN A 314 28.66 -12.39 -10.45
CA GLN A 314 27.56 -12.36 -9.51
C GLN A 314 27.90 -11.31 -8.44
N GLY A 315 27.54 -10.06 -8.73
CA GLY A 315 27.13 -9.10 -7.72
C GLY A 315 25.61 -9.23 -7.59
N GLY A 316 25.13 -9.57 -6.39
CA GLY A 316 23.71 -9.77 -6.13
C GLY A 316 22.92 -8.46 -6.22
N GLY A 317 21.99 -8.41 -7.16
CA GLY A 317 20.85 -7.49 -7.14
C GLY A 317 19.58 -8.29 -6.83
N ALA A 318 18.93 -7.97 -5.72
CA ALA A 318 17.50 -8.16 -5.61
C ALA A 318 16.84 -6.83 -6.00
N SER A 319 16.39 -6.73 -7.26
CA SER A 319 15.26 -5.88 -7.63
C SER A 319 14.41 -6.67 -8.62
N ALA A 320 13.17 -6.92 -8.24
CA ALA A 320 12.16 -7.44 -9.13
C ALA A 320 11.62 -6.26 -9.94
N SER A 321 11.79 -6.30 -11.26
CA SER A 321 10.92 -5.56 -12.18
C SER A 321 10.39 -6.55 -13.20
N ALA A 322 9.09 -6.80 -13.12
CA ALA A 322 8.35 -7.48 -14.16
C ALA A 322 8.25 -6.53 -15.35
N SER A 323 8.79 -6.93 -16.50
CA SER A 323 8.35 -6.40 -17.78
C SER A 323 8.40 -7.51 -18.83
N SER A 324 7.23 -7.81 -19.35
CA SER A 324 6.98 -8.64 -20.51
C SER A 324 7.59 -8.02 -21.76
N SER A 325 8.32 -8.80 -22.55
CA SER A 325 8.37 -8.58 -23.99
C SER A 325 8.62 -9.88 -24.73
N ALA A 326 7.80 -10.07 -25.76
CA ALA A 326 7.83 -11.16 -26.70
C ALA A 326 9.06 -11.08 -27.62
N GLY A 327 9.54 -12.24 -28.06
CA GLY A 327 10.56 -12.38 -29.10
C GLY A 327 10.70 -13.84 -29.51
N ALA A 328 10.09 -14.18 -30.64
CA ALA A 328 9.98 -15.52 -31.21
C ALA A 328 11.25 -16.00 -31.96
N SER A 329 11.16 -17.25 -32.46
CA SER A 329 12.03 -18.06 -33.34
C SER A 329 13.07 -18.94 -32.63
N ASP A 330 13.26 -20.23 -32.94
CA ASP A 330 12.58 -21.19 -33.83
C ASP A 330 13.03 -22.62 -33.40
N ASP A 331 12.21 -23.62 -33.79
CA ASP A 331 12.52 -25.05 -33.99
C ASP A 331 12.84 -26.00 -32.80
N ALA A 332 11.84 -26.79 -32.41
CA ALA A 332 11.90 -28.26 -32.51
C ALA A 332 10.55 -28.93 -32.13
N ASP A 333 10.07 -29.76 -33.05
CA ASP A 333 8.88 -30.61 -33.02
C ASP A 333 8.60 -31.33 -31.69
N THR A 334 7.39 -31.17 -31.14
CA THR A 334 6.70 -32.27 -30.45
C THR A 334 5.19 -32.19 -30.65
N PHE A 335 4.66 -33.27 -31.23
CA PHE A 335 3.23 -33.57 -31.37
C PHE A 335 2.55 -33.67 -30.00
N ALA A 336 1.55 -32.83 -29.75
CA ALA A 336 0.46 -33.12 -28.83
C ALA A 336 -0.84 -32.59 -29.44
N ALA A 337 -1.71 -33.53 -29.81
CA ALA A 337 -3.04 -33.23 -30.30
C ALA A 337 -3.85 -32.50 -29.22
N SER A 338 -4.26 -31.28 -29.53
CA SER A 338 -5.35 -30.60 -28.83
C SER A 338 -6.31 -30.08 -29.88
N SER A 339 -7.40 -30.83 -30.11
CA SER A 339 -8.55 -30.34 -30.84
C SER A 339 -9.26 -29.32 -29.95
N ALA A 340 -8.85 -28.06 -30.04
CA ALA A 340 -9.63 -26.94 -29.53
C ALA A 340 -10.88 -26.81 -30.41
N VAL A 341 -12.03 -27.22 -29.87
CA VAL A 341 -13.32 -26.81 -30.40
C VAL A 341 -13.47 -25.32 -30.04
N VAL A 342 -13.31 -24.47 -31.04
CA VAL A 342 -13.58 -23.04 -30.93
C VAL A 342 -15.09 -22.87 -30.87
N PHE A 343 -15.62 -22.52 -29.70
CA PHE A 343 -16.96 -21.93 -29.59
C PHE A 343 -16.83 -20.43 -29.79
N SER A 344 -17.45 -19.92 -30.86
CA SER A 344 -17.76 -18.48 -30.97
C SER A 344 -18.63 -18.08 -29.78
N PRO A 345 -18.43 -16.89 -29.19
CA PRO A 345 -19.40 -16.34 -28.27
C PRO A 345 -20.72 -16.18 -29.03
N VAL A 346 -21.79 -16.75 -28.49
CA VAL A 346 -23.15 -16.41 -28.88
C VAL A 346 -23.38 -15.01 -28.34
N GLU A 347 -23.55 -14.04 -29.25
CA GLU A 347 -24.10 -12.72 -28.94
C GLU A 347 -25.41 -12.92 -28.16
N GLU A 348 -25.43 -12.49 -26.89
CA GLU A 348 -26.68 -12.21 -26.20
C GLU A 348 -27.43 -11.12 -26.99
N PRO A 349 -28.75 -11.26 -27.21
CA PRO A 349 -29.51 -10.14 -27.74
C PRO A 349 -29.47 -9.02 -26.70
N GLU A 350 -29.00 -7.84 -27.09
CA GLU A 350 -29.12 -6.65 -26.28
C GLU A 350 -30.60 -6.43 -25.93
N GLU A 351 -30.92 -6.58 -24.65
CA GLU A 351 -32.16 -6.05 -24.10
C GLU A 351 -32.08 -4.52 -24.16
N SER A 352 -32.83 -3.95 -25.09
CA SER A 352 -33.16 -2.54 -25.12
C SER A 352 -33.75 -2.11 -23.76
N PRO A 353 -33.35 -0.97 -23.19
CA PRO A 353 -34.10 -0.39 -22.08
C PRO A 353 -35.43 0.11 -22.63
N LEU A 354 -36.46 -0.74 -22.56
CA LEU A 354 -37.83 -0.27 -22.65
C LEU A 354 -38.10 0.50 -21.35
N ALA A 355 -38.41 1.78 -21.53
CA ALA A 355 -38.90 2.63 -20.46
C ALA A 355 -40.12 1.96 -19.82
N ASP A 356 -39.99 1.59 -18.55
CA ASP A 356 -41.14 1.29 -17.70
C ASP A 356 -41.95 2.58 -17.57
N GLU A 357 -43.06 2.66 -18.30
CA GLU A 357 -44.10 3.60 -17.97
C GLU A 357 -44.62 3.24 -16.58
N ALA A 358 -44.36 4.15 -15.64
CA ALA A 358 -44.86 4.11 -14.28
C ALA A 358 -46.36 3.79 -14.27
N PHE A 359 -46.70 2.63 -13.70
CA PHE A 359 -48.05 2.33 -13.29
C PHE A 359 -48.37 3.19 -12.06
N ASP A 360 -49.25 4.17 -12.25
CA ASP A 360 -49.74 5.07 -11.20
C ASP A 360 -50.96 4.42 -10.51
N PRO A 361 -50.84 3.85 -9.29
CA PRO A 361 -51.99 3.36 -8.56
C PRO A 361 -52.83 4.56 -8.05
N PRO A 362 -54.17 4.43 -7.98
CA PRO A 362 -55.03 5.53 -7.58
C PRO A 362 -54.72 5.94 -6.14
N THR A 363 -54.54 7.25 -5.98
CA THR A 363 -54.31 7.94 -4.72
C THR A 363 -55.50 7.71 -3.78
N GLU A 364 -55.32 6.88 -2.76
CA GLU A 364 -56.11 6.98 -1.53
C GLU A 364 -55.34 7.88 -0.56
N GLU A 365 -55.89 9.08 -0.30
CA GLU A 365 -55.40 10.03 0.69
C GLU A 365 -55.39 9.39 2.08
N THR A 366 -54.23 8.91 2.51
CA THR A 366 -53.89 8.75 3.93
C THR A 366 -52.92 9.86 4.31
N ALA A 367 -53.29 10.60 5.37
CA ALA A 367 -52.68 11.83 5.84
C ALA A 367 -51.14 11.83 5.85
N GLU A 368 -50.55 12.78 5.14
CA GLU A 368 -49.10 13.05 5.11
C GLU A 368 -48.58 13.49 6.49
N THR A 369 -47.59 12.76 7.00
CA THR A 369 -46.67 13.21 8.03
C THR A 369 -45.23 13.18 7.51
N GLY A 370 -44.86 14.20 6.72
CA GLY A 370 -43.72 15.09 6.98
C GLY A 370 -42.26 14.66 6.93
N ALA A 371 -41.86 13.41 6.66
CA ALA A 371 -40.43 13.01 6.60
C ALA A 371 -40.09 12.18 5.35
N THR A 372 -39.00 12.52 4.65
CA THR A 372 -38.46 11.69 3.57
C THR A 372 -37.92 10.38 4.13
N VAL A 373 -38.42 9.25 3.62
CA VAL A 373 -38.00 7.91 4.05
C VAL A 373 -36.60 7.61 3.53
N ARG A 374 -35.65 7.35 4.43
CA ARG A 374 -34.29 6.93 4.10
C ARG A 374 -34.26 5.41 3.94
N ASN A 375 -33.77 4.92 2.81
CA ASN A 375 -33.58 3.48 2.61
C ASN A 375 -32.15 3.10 2.98
N GLN A 376 -31.98 1.97 3.68
CA GLN A 376 -30.65 1.46 3.98
C GLN A 376 -29.82 1.18 2.70
N GLY A 377 -30.48 0.83 1.59
CA GLY A 377 -29.83 0.62 0.29
C GLY A 377 -29.26 1.89 -0.36
N ASP A 378 -29.72 3.08 0.05
CA ASP A 378 -29.28 4.36 -0.51
C ASP A 378 -28.07 4.95 0.25
N PHE A 379 -27.59 4.27 1.29
CA PHE A 379 -26.43 4.72 2.07
C PHE A 379 -25.14 4.53 1.26
N ALA A 380 -24.37 5.61 1.13
CA ALA A 380 -23.15 5.65 0.33
C ALA A 380 -21.91 5.79 1.22
N SER A 381 -20.97 4.86 1.10
CA SER A 381 -19.66 4.94 1.76
C SER A 381 -18.73 5.94 1.09
N THR A 382 -18.91 6.15 -0.22
CA THR A 382 -18.10 7.07 -1.03
C THR A 382 -19.05 7.87 -1.93
N PRO A 383 -19.79 8.84 -1.37
CA PRO A 383 -20.79 9.60 -2.11
C PRO A 383 -20.22 10.47 -3.24
N LEU A 384 -18.92 10.77 -3.22
CA LEU A 384 -18.27 11.56 -4.27
C LEU A 384 -16.90 10.99 -4.61
N PHE A 385 -16.64 10.79 -5.90
CA PHE A 385 -15.32 10.52 -6.45
C PHE A 385 -15.22 11.14 -7.84
N VAL A 386 -14.57 12.30 -7.94
CA VAL A 386 -14.51 13.07 -9.19
C VAL A 386 -13.12 13.66 -9.43
N THR A 387 -12.80 13.87 -10.70
CA THR A 387 -11.63 14.64 -11.12
C THR A 387 -12.10 15.94 -11.75
N VAL A 388 -11.56 17.06 -11.27
CA VAL A 388 -11.90 18.40 -11.75
C VAL A 388 -10.81 18.89 -12.69
N GLY A 389 -11.24 19.35 -13.86
CA GLY A 389 -10.36 19.82 -14.92
C GLY A 389 -9.57 21.08 -14.54
N SER A 390 -8.47 21.26 -15.27
CA SER A 390 -7.44 22.28 -15.10
C SER A 390 -7.96 23.69 -14.80
N ALA A 391 -7.73 24.16 -13.58
CA ALA A 391 -7.98 25.53 -13.17
C ALA A 391 -6.70 26.36 -13.32
N LYS A 392 -6.69 27.31 -14.26
CA LYS A 392 -5.62 28.31 -14.35
C LYS A 392 -5.64 29.18 -13.09
N GLY A 393 -4.52 29.25 -12.38
CA GLY A 393 -4.42 29.92 -11.07
C GLY A 393 -4.83 29.05 -9.88
N GLY A 394 -5.08 27.74 -10.08
CA GLY A 394 -5.15 26.76 -8.99
C GLY A 394 -6.37 26.88 -8.08
N SER A 395 -7.51 27.38 -8.56
CA SER A 395 -8.77 27.39 -7.79
C SER A 395 -9.91 26.74 -8.55
N SER A 396 -10.61 25.81 -7.91
CA SER A 396 -11.68 25.02 -8.50
C SER A 396 -12.81 24.76 -7.51
N THR A 397 -13.95 24.29 -7.99
CA THR A 397 -15.12 24.00 -7.14
C THR A 397 -15.80 22.73 -7.58
N VAL A 398 -16.27 21.95 -6.62
CA VAL A 398 -17.02 20.71 -6.84
C VAL A 398 -18.28 20.73 -6.01
N ASP A 399 -19.43 20.50 -6.63
CA ASP A 399 -20.68 20.35 -5.89
C ASP A 399 -20.73 18.99 -5.21
N PHE A 400 -20.97 19.00 -3.90
CA PHE A 400 -21.19 17.81 -3.09
C PHE A 400 -22.65 17.73 -2.65
N THR A 401 -23.30 16.62 -2.96
CA THR A 401 -24.63 16.27 -2.44
C THR A 401 -24.47 15.27 -1.29
N ALA A 402 -24.92 15.64 -0.10
CA ALA A 402 -24.87 14.75 1.05
C ALA A 402 -25.78 13.52 0.84
N PRO A 403 -25.29 12.30 1.10
CA PRO A 403 -26.11 11.10 0.99
C PRO A 403 -27.10 10.99 2.16
N ASP A 404 -27.94 9.96 2.15
CA ASP A 404 -28.92 9.71 3.21
C ASP A 404 -28.34 9.11 4.50
N ASN A 405 -27.11 8.59 4.46
CA ASN A 405 -26.42 8.18 5.68
C ASN A 405 -25.96 9.41 6.47
N LEU A 406 -26.21 9.35 7.78
CA LEU A 406 -25.80 10.36 8.75
C LEU A 406 -24.43 9.98 9.30
N GLY A 407 -23.59 10.98 9.54
CA GLY A 407 -22.25 10.75 10.06
C GLY A 407 -21.26 11.83 9.65
N THR A 408 -20.00 11.61 9.97
CA THR A 408 -18.90 12.45 9.50
C THR A 408 -18.34 11.87 8.21
N PHE A 409 -18.19 12.72 7.20
CA PHE A 409 -17.52 12.38 5.96
C PHE A 409 -16.20 13.12 5.88
N VAL A 410 -15.15 12.40 5.48
CA VAL A 410 -13.83 12.96 5.21
C VAL A 410 -13.75 13.30 3.74
N VAL A 411 -13.56 14.59 3.44
CA VAL A 411 -13.28 15.10 2.11
C VAL A 411 -11.78 15.05 1.91
N ARG A 412 -11.31 14.26 0.96
CA ARG A 412 -9.90 14.16 0.56
C ARG A 412 -9.73 14.75 -0.82
N ALA A 413 -8.76 15.63 -0.96
CA ALA A 413 -8.36 16.18 -2.25
C ALA A 413 -6.89 15.87 -2.53
N TYR A 414 -6.62 15.47 -3.76
CA TYR A 414 -5.30 15.29 -4.30
C TYR A 414 -5.13 16.23 -5.48
N ALA A 415 -4.00 16.92 -5.56
CA ALA A 415 -3.69 17.81 -6.67
C ALA A 415 -2.48 17.28 -7.43
N GLY A 416 -2.48 17.47 -8.75
CA GLY A 416 -1.33 17.28 -9.62
C GLY A 416 -1.23 18.43 -10.61
N THR A 417 -0.02 18.94 -10.84
CA THR A 417 0.24 19.99 -11.83
C THR A 417 0.91 19.41 -13.09
N ASP A 418 0.85 20.17 -14.18
CA ASP A 418 1.55 19.85 -15.43
C ASP A 418 3.10 19.88 -15.30
N LYS A 419 3.62 20.39 -14.18
CA LYS A 419 5.05 20.36 -13.82
C LYS A 419 5.41 19.25 -12.82
N ALA A 420 4.55 18.24 -12.67
CA ALA A 420 4.75 17.10 -11.78
C ALA A 420 4.95 17.51 -10.30
N ARG A 421 4.21 18.53 -9.87
CA ARG A 421 4.04 18.84 -8.44
C ARG A 421 2.73 18.25 -7.94
N PHE A 422 2.72 17.80 -6.70
CA PHE A 422 1.62 17.07 -6.11
C PHE A 422 1.29 17.59 -4.72
N GLY A 423 0.03 17.47 -4.34
CA GLY A 423 -0.45 17.86 -3.02
C GLY A 423 -1.55 16.92 -2.54
N SER A 424 -1.75 16.91 -1.23
CA SER A 424 -2.86 16.22 -0.59
C SER A 424 -3.40 17.07 0.55
N ALA A 425 -4.72 17.15 0.69
CA ALA A 425 -5.38 17.73 1.86
C ALA A 425 -6.60 16.91 2.22
N GLU A 426 -7.00 17.00 3.48
CA GLU A 426 -8.27 16.48 3.95
C GLU A 426 -8.98 17.47 4.86
N SER A 427 -10.30 17.37 4.88
CA SER A 427 -11.19 18.11 5.77
C SER A 427 -12.40 17.25 6.10
N GLU A 428 -13.20 17.67 7.07
CA GLU A 428 -14.39 16.92 7.50
C GLU A 428 -15.66 17.72 7.25
N ILE A 429 -16.75 17.02 6.99
CA ILE A 429 -18.10 17.56 6.94
C ILE A 429 -19.05 16.61 7.68
N ILE A 430 -19.96 17.16 8.47
CA ILE A 430 -20.91 16.38 9.27
C ILE A 430 -22.29 16.45 8.61
N VAL A 431 -22.82 15.29 8.24
CA VAL A 431 -24.21 15.14 7.79
C VAL A 431 -25.05 14.69 8.98
N ARG A 432 -25.96 15.55 9.44
CA ARG A 432 -26.74 15.30 10.66
C ARG A 432 -28.14 15.88 10.52
N ARG A 433 -29.11 15.20 11.15
CA ARG A 433 -30.47 15.68 11.39
C ARG A 433 -30.64 16.07 12.87
N ALA A 434 -31.52 17.03 13.14
CA ALA A 434 -31.90 17.37 14.53
C ALA A 434 -32.56 16.19 15.28
N LEU A 435 -33.38 15.40 14.59
CA LEU A 435 -33.87 14.10 15.03
C LEU A 435 -33.32 13.04 14.07
N SER A 436 -32.63 12.04 14.59
CA SER A 436 -32.05 10.96 13.78
C SER A 436 -32.38 9.58 14.34
N MET A 437 -32.50 8.61 13.43
CA MET A 437 -32.73 7.21 13.74
C MET A 437 -31.60 6.33 13.22
N THR A 438 -31.11 5.46 14.09
CA THR A 438 -30.17 4.39 13.76
C THR A 438 -30.86 3.04 13.90
N PRO A 439 -30.74 2.11 12.93
CA PRO A 439 -31.36 0.80 13.02
C PRO A 439 -30.95 0.03 14.28
N SER A 440 -31.92 -0.59 14.96
CA SER A 440 -31.73 -1.59 16.01
C SER A 440 -32.59 -2.82 15.68
N ALA A 441 -32.19 -3.54 14.64
CA ALA A 441 -32.88 -4.73 14.17
C ALA A 441 -31.91 -5.90 13.94
N PRO A 442 -32.36 -7.17 14.08
CA PRO A 442 -31.56 -8.33 13.69
C PRO A 442 -31.20 -8.29 12.21
N ARG A 443 -30.01 -8.80 11.86
CA ARG A 443 -29.55 -8.87 10.46
C ARG A 443 -30.23 -9.97 9.65
N ILE A 444 -30.72 -11.00 10.33
CA ILE A 444 -31.47 -12.12 9.76
C ILE A 444 -32.46 -12.62 10.80
N VAL A 445 -33.57 -13.18 10.34
CA VAL A 445 -34.52 -13.94 11.16
C VAL A 445 -34.93 -15.21 10.42
N ARG A 446 -35.60 -16.14 11.09
CA ARG A 446 -36.16 -17.34 10.46
C ARG A 446 -37.67 -17.36 10.54
N VAL A 447 -38.30 -18.08 9.62
CA VAL A 447 -39.76 -18.26 9.64
C VAL A 447 -40.22 -18.83 10.98
N GLY A 448 -41.20 -18.17 11.59
CA GLY A 448 -41.75 -18.46 12.91
C GLY A 448 -41.06 -17.74 14.07
N ASP A 449 -39.97 -17.00 13.83
CA ASP A 449 -39.35 -16.18 14.88
C ASP A 449 -40.27 -15.00 15.25
N VAL A 450 -40.42 -14.78 16.56
CA VAL A 450 -40.97 -13.54 17.12
C VAL A 450 -39.80 -12.76 17.70
N PHE A 451 -39.54 -11.58 17.16
CA PHE A 451 -38.33 -10.80 17.46
C PHE A 451 -38.66 -9.34 17.75
N ASP A 452 -37.73 -8.66 18.43
CA ASP A 452 -37.79 -7.22 18.63
C ASP A 452 -36.93 -6.54 17.56
N ALA A 453 -37.51 -5.57 16.84
CA ALA A 453 -36.82 -4.73 15.86
C ALA A 453 -37.25 -3.27 16.04
N GLY A 454 -36.33 -2.35 15.81
CA GLY A 454 -36.54 -0.97 16.19
C GLY A 454 -35.47 -0.02 15.70
N VAL A 455 -35.39 1.12 16.38
CA VAL A 455 -34.43 2.20 16.13
C VAL A 455 -33.93 2.79 17.44
N ILE A 456 -32.71 3.30 17.41
CA ILE A 456 -32.21 4.24 18.42
C ILE A 456 -32.52 5.64 17.89
N ILE A 457 -33.31 6.39 18.65
CA ILE A 457 -33.65 7.78 18.36
C ILE A 457 -32.65 8.66 19.09
N THR A 458 -32.06 9.60 18.37
CA THR A 458 -31.15 10.62 18.92
C THR A 458 -31.72 12.00 18.62
N LEU A 459 -31.86 12.83 19.66
CA LEU A 459 -32.11 14.26 19.49
C LEU A 459 -30.78 14.99 19.59
N SER A 460 -30.43 15.78 18.58
CA SER A 460 -29.24 16.60 18.54
C SER A 460 -29.57 18.05 18.90
N GLY A 461 -28.95 18.57 19.96
CA GLY A 461 -29.18 19.96 20.41
C GLY A 461 -30.47 20.16 21.22
N GLY A 462 -31.03 19.09 21.78
CA GLY A 462 -32.16 19.17 22.72
C GLY A 462 -31.77 19.94 23.98
N THR A 463 -32.61 20.90 24.39
CA THR A 463 -32.33 21.76 25.56
C THR A 463 -33.31 21.53 26.71
N ALA A 464 -34.40 20.81 26.47
CA ALA A 464 -35.38 20.48 27.48
C ALA A 464 -35.04 19.15 28.17
N ALA A 465 -35.39 19.06 29.45
CA ALA A 465 -35.16 17.85 30.24
C ALA A 465 -36.04 16.67 29.81
N GLU A 466 -37.18 16.93 29.16
CA GLU A 466 -38.11 15.89 28.69
C GLU A 466 -38.64 16.31 27.31
N GLU A 467 -38.22 15.62 26.25
CA GLU A 467 -38.67 15.85 24.88
C GLU A 467 -39.50 14.65 24.39
N PRO A 468 -40.83 14.79 24.23
CA PRO A 468 -41.67 13.69 23.74
C PRO A 468 -41.46 13.49 22.23
N VAL A 469 -41.26 12.25 21.82
CA VAL A 469 -41.15 11.83 20.42
C VAL A 469 -42.19 10.75 20.14
N SER A 470 -42.95 10.92 19.06
CA SER A 470 -43.90 9.94 18.55
C SER A 470 -43.21 9.03 17.55
N VAL A 471 -43.37 7.72 17.70
CA VAL A 471 -42.73 6.70 16.87
C VAL A 471 -43.77 5.73 16.34
N SER A 472 -43.79 5.50 15.04
CA SER A 472 -44.70 4.55 14.39
C SER A 472 -43.93 3.51 13.57
N LEU A 473 -44.47 2.29 13.52
CA LEU A 473 -43.99 1.20 12.67
C LEU A 473 -45.09 0.79 11.69
N THR A 474 -44.72 0.65 10.41
CA THR A 474 -45.58 0.12 9.36
C THR A 474 -44.86 -1.01 8.64
N VAL A 475 -45.49 -2.19 8.52
CA VAL A 475 -44.94 -3.32 7.78
C VAL A 475 -45.40 -3.26 6.33
N GLU A 476 -44.49 -3.51 5.39
CA GLU A 476 -44.80 -3.52 3.95
C GLU A 476 -45.34 -4.88 3.49
N GLY A 477 -46.05 -4.89 2.36
CA GLY A 477 -46.51 -6.12 1.69
C GLY A 477 -47.96 -6.53 1.96
N GLY A 478 -48.67 -5.88 2.88
CA GLY A 478 -50.10 -6.11 3.09
C GLY A 478 -50.45 -7.57 3.39
N GLU A 479 -51.32 -8.18 2.58
CA GLU A 479 -51.70 -9.60 2.72
C GLU A 479 -50.58 -10.59 2.35
N GLU A 480 -49.59 -10.15 1.57
CA GLU A 480 -48.41 -10.94 1.16
C GLU A 480 -47.17 -10.60 2.00
N ALA A 481 -47.35 -9.89 3.12
CA ALA A 481 -46.25 -9.46 3.96
C ALA A 481 -45.46 -10.65 4.53
N VAL A 482 -44.14 -10.59 4.35
CA VAL A 482 -43.18 -11.57 4.89
C VAL A 482 -43.07 -11.45 6.42
N LEU A 483 -43.37 -10.26 6.95
CA LEU A 483 -43.39 -9.95 8.39
C LEU A 483 -44.79 -9.53 8.82
N ALA A 484 -45.09 -9.66 10.10
CA ALA A 484 -46.26 -9.05 10.73
C ALA A 484 -45.90 -8.34 12.02
N ALA A 485 -46.54 -7.20 12.28
CA ALA A 485 -46.42 -6.52 13.56
C ALA A 485 -47.27 -7.21 14.64
N VAL A 486 -46.68 -7.40 15.82
CA VAL A 486 -47.33 -8.03 16.97
C VAL A 486 -47.48 -7.00 18.08
N GLY A 487 -48.73 -6.60 18.36
CA GLY A 487 -49.04 -5.65 19.43
C GLY A 487 -49.06 -4.19 18.96
N GLU A 488 -48.52 -3.29 19.77
CA GLU A 488 -48.54 -1.84 19.52
C GLU A 488 -47.57 -1.47 18.38
N THR A 489 -48.07 -0.75 17.38
CA THR A 489 -47.29 -0.19 16.25
C THR A 489 -47.03 1.31 16.39
N GLN A 490 -47.47 1.93 17.48
CA GLN A 490 -47.20 3.34 17.81
C GLN A 490 -46.80 3.46 19.27
N LYS A 491 -45.77 4.27 19.52
CA LYS A 491 -45.23 4.53 20.86
C LYS A 491 -44.92 6.01 21.01
N SER A 492 -45.13 6.55 22.20
CA SER A 492 -44.61 7.86 22.59
C SER A 492 -43.52 7.64 23.63
N VAL A 493 -42.34 8.20 23.37
CA VAL A 493 -41.16 8.08 24.22
C VAL A 493 -40.65 9.46 24.62
N VAL A 494 -39.95 9.55 25.74
CA VAL A 494 -39.31 10.79 26.20
C VAL A 494 -37.81 10.64 26.04
N VAL A 495 -37.18 11.64 25.43
CA VAL A 495 -35.73 11.75 25.28
C VAL A 495 -35.26 12.92 26.15
N ASP A 496 -34.24 12.68 26.97
CA ASP A 496 -33.68 13.71 27.84
C ASP A 496 -32.64 14.54 27.07
N GLY A 497 -32.95 15.80 26.75
CA GLY A 497 -32.01 16.75 26.11
C GLY A 497 -31.35 16.20 24.84
N ASP A 498 -30.02 16.27 24.78
CA ASP A 498 -29.15 15.72 23.71
C ASP A 498 -28.95 14.19 23.87
N GLY A 499 -30.04 13.49 24.16
CA GLY A 499 -30.05 12.10 24.60
C GLY A 499 -30.36 11.10 23.50
N GLN A 500 -30.35 9.82 23.88
CA GLN A 500 -30.74 8.70 23.03
C GLN A 500 -31.71 7.78 23.75
N VAL A 501 -32.70 7.28 23.01
CA VAL A 501 -33.61 6.23 23.50
C VAL A 501 -33.81 5.16 22.44
N GLU A 502 -33.80 3.91 22.85
CA GLU A 502 -34.08 2.79 21.97
C GLU A 502 -35.57 2.45 22.00
N VAL A 503 -36.19 2.36 20.82
CA VAL A 503 -37.60 2.02 20.65
C VAL A 503 -37.70 0.77 19.82
N ARG A 504 -38.24 -0.29 20.41
CA ARG A 504 -38.40 -1.60 19.77
C ARG A 504 -39.87 -1.97 19.60
N PHE A 505 -40.19 -2.59 18.48
CA PHE A 505 -41.48 -3.16 18.15
C PHE A 505 -41.35 -4.67 18.00
N LYS A 506 -42.40 -5.42 18.31
CA LYS A 506 -42.42 -6.87 18.11
C LYS A 506 -42.89 -7.19 16.71
N LEU A 507 -42.11 -7.99 16.00
CA LEU A 507 -42.42 -8.51 14.68
C LEU A 507 -42.41 -10.04 14.69
N GLU A 508 -43.18 -10.65 13.82
CA GLU A 508 -43.21 -12.09 13.56
C GLU A 508 -42.83 -12.36 12.09
N ALA A 509 -41.96 -13.33 11.87
CA ALA A 509 -41.55 -13.77 10.54
C ALA A 509 -42.52 -14.82 9.99
N LEU A 510 -43.29 -14.48 8.96
CA LEU A 510 -44.38 -15.30 8.43
C LEU A 510 -43.96 -16.23 7.29
N ALA A 511 -43.11 -15.75 6.39
CA ALA A 511 -42.74 -16.45 5.16
C ALA A 511 -41.26 -16.28 4.82
N LEU A 512 -40.74 -17.06 3.87
CA LEU A 512 -39.40 -16.83 3.33
C LEU A 512 -39.37 -15.58 2.45
N GLY A 513 -38.23 -14.89 2.43
CA GLY A 513 -37.98 -13.76 1.54
C GLY A 513 -37.43 -12.56 2.27
N GLU A 514 -37.56 -11.39 1.66
CA GLU A 514 -37.17 -10.12 2.28
C GLU A 514 -38.38 -9.45 2.93
N GLY A 515 -38.31 -9.27 4.25
CA GLY A 515 -39.30 -8.53 5.00
C GLY A 515 -38.92 -7.08 5.15
N ALA A 516 -39.76 -6.16 4.70
CA ALA A 516 -39.53 -4.72 4.83
C ALA A 516 -40.52 -4.06 5.80
N PHE A 517 -40.03 -3.09 6.58
CA PHE A 517 -40.84 -2.27 7.45
C PHE A 517 -40.25 -0.86 7.59
N ASN A 518 -41.13 0.10 7.78
CA ASN A 518 -40.81 1.51 7.92
C ASN A 518 -41.02 1.94 9.37
N ILE A 519 -40.05 2.63 9.94
CA ILE A 519 -40.19 3.32 11.22
C ILE A 519 -40.11 4.82 10.97
N THR A 520 -41.05 5.57 11.53
CA THR A 520 -41.08 7.04 11.47
C THR A 520 -41.05 7.59 12.89
N ALA A 521 -40.24 8.62 13.11
CA ALA A 521 -40.20 9.37 14.36
C ALA A 521 -40.42 10.86 14.10
N ASP A 522 -41.20 11.51 14.98
CA ASP A 522 -41.58 12.92 14.88
C ASP A 522 -41.60 13.55 16.30
N ASP A 523 -40.98 14.72 16.45
CA ASP A 523 -40.89 15.45 17.72
C ASP A 523 -42.06 16.41 17.98
N GLY A 524 -43.00 16.55 17.03
CA GLY A 524 -44.12 17.49 17.07
C GLY A 524 -43.73 18.98 16.97
N LYS A 525 -42.44 19.29 16.84
CA LYS A 525 -41.87 20.66 16.72
C LYS A 525 -41.29 20.94 15.34
N GLY A 526 -41.20 19.93 14.48
CA GLY A 526 -40.82 20.04 13.07
C GLY A 526 -39.60 19.19 12.69
N ALA A 527 -38.97 18.48 13.63
CA ALA A 527 -37.92 17.52 13.33
C ALA A 527 -38.50 16.10 13.22
N SER A 528 -38.18 15.44 12.11
CA SER A 528 -38.66 14.10 11.82
C SER A 528 -37.62 13.31 11.04
N ASP A 529 -37.68 11.99 11.19
CA ASP A 529 -36.87 11.04 10.43
C ASP A 529 -37.71 9.80 10.13
N ALA A 530 -37.42 9.16 9.00
CA ALA A 530 -38.07 7.93 8.58
C ALA A 530 -37.04 6.98 8.00
N LEU A 531 -37.09 5.71 8.40
CA LEU A 531 -36.13 4.69 8.01
C LEU A 531 -36.84 3.43 7.53
N ARG A 532 -36.53 3.01 6.31
CA ARG A 532 -36.95 1.72 5.74
C ARG A 532 -35.89 0.67 5.99
N LEU A 533 -36.28 -0.40 6.68
CA LEU A 533 -35.41 -1.52 7.03
C LEU A 533 -35.90 -2.79 6.33
N THR A 534 -34.94 -3.55 5.80
CA THR A 534 -35.18 -4.86 5.22
C THR A 534 -34.45 -5.92 6.04
N VAL A 535 -35.14 -6.99 6.39
CA VAL A 535 -34.59 -8.13 7.13
C VAL A 535 -34.86 -9.41 6.34
N PRO A 536 -33.80 -10.12 5.91
CA PRO A 536 -33.94 -11.44 5.30
C PRO A 536 -34.56 -12.45 6.26
N VAL A 537 -35.62 -13.12 5.81
CA VAL A 537 -36.28 -14.22 6.50
C VAL A 537 -35.87 -15.54 5.86
N LEU A 538 -35.06 -16.29 6.60
CA LEU A 538 -34.47 -17.54 6.15
C LEU A 538 -35.26 -18.77 6.61
N GLY A 539 -34.97 -19.91 5.96
CA GLY A 539 -35.51 -21.20 6.36
C GLY A 539 -34.94 -21.70 7.69
N LEU A 540 -35.68 -22.60 8.33
CA LEU A 540 -35.21 -23.34 9.51
C LEU A 540 -34.11 -24.36 9.17
N GLN A 541 -34.06 -24.77 7.91
CA GLN A 541 -33.12 -25.75 7.37
C GLN A 541 -32.70 -25.32 5.95
N ASP A 542 -31.53 -25.78 5.53
CA ASP A 542 -31.07 -25.60 4.15
C ASP A 542 -31.97 -26.37 3.18
N ALA A 543 -31.92 -25.99 1.90
CA ALA A 543 -32.69 -26.65 0.85
C ALA A 543 -32.28 -28.13 0.73
N VAL A 544 -33.25 -29.03 0.82
CA VAL A 544 -33.04 -30.47 0.56
C VAL A 544 -33.38 -30.76 -0.89
N THR A 545 -32.36 -31.13 -1.67
CA THR A 545 -32.53 -31.51 -3.07
C THR A 545 -32.56 -33.02 -3.22
N VAL A 546 -33.63 -33.55 -3.81
CA VAL A 546 -33.77 -34.97 -4.16
C VAL A 546 -33.85 -35.07 -5.68
N ALA A 547 -32.94 -35.83 -6.29
CA ALA A 547 -32.88 -36.02 -7.73
C ALA A 547 -32.94 -37.51 -8.08
N THR A 548 -33.81 -37.88 -9.01
CA THR A 548 -33.88 -39.22 -9.61
C THR A 548 -33.74 -39.12 -11.12
N SER A 549 -33.25 -40.19 -11.76
CA SER A 549 -33.17 -40.25 -13.21
C SER A 549 -33.42 -41.68 -13.69
N PHE A 550 -34.12 -41.80 -14.82
CA PHE A 550 -34.40 -43.07 -15.47
C PHE A 550 -34.52 -42.88 -16.99
N ALA A 551 -34.42 -43.99 -17.73
CA ALA A 551 -34.60 -44.00 -19.18
C ALA A 551 -35.94 -44.65 -19.56
N ILE A 552 -36.69 -44.02 -20.45
CA ILE A 552 -37.91 -44.58 -21.04
C ILE A 552 -37.54 -45.18 -22.40
N GLN A 553 -37.73 -46.49 -22.57
CA GLN A 553 -37.55 -47.14 -23.87
C GLN A 553 -38.86 -47.15 -24.64
N ALA A 554 -38.82 -46.79 -25.93
CA ALA A 554 -39.98 -46.87 -26.80
C ALA A 554 -40.36 -48.35 -27.05
N SER A 555 -41.67 -48.66 -26.98
CA SER A 555 -42.21 -49.98 -27.34
C SER A 555 -43.03 -49.87 -28.62
N GLU A 556 -42.94 -50.86 -29.52
CA GLU A 556 -43.73 -50.86 -30.76
C GLU A 556 -45.22 -51.05 -30.44
N GLY A 557 -46.04 -50.06 -30.76
CA GLY A 557 -47.50 -50.15 -30.75
C GLY A 557 -48.21 -49.68 -29.47
N GLU A 558 -47.48 -49.43 -28.37
CA GLU A 558 -48.03 -48.83 -27.14
C GLU A 558 -47.12 -47.70 -26.61
N ALA A 559 -47.74 -46.64 -26.08
CA ALA A 559 -47.01 -45.56 -25.44
C ALA A 559 -46.32 -46.07 -24.16
N ALA A 560 -44.99 -46.02 -24.12
CA ALA A 560 -44.24 -46.36 -22.91
C ALA A 560 -44.53 -45.30 -21.84
N GLN A 561 -45.10 -45.72 -20.71
CA GLN A 561 -45.38 -44.88 -19.55
C GLN A 561 -44.45 -45.26 -18.41
N ALA A 562 -43.89 -44.25 -17.75
CA ALA A 562 -43.14 -44.40 -16.51
C ALA A 562 -43.80 -43.49 -15.46
N THR A 563 -43.94 -44.01 -14.24
CA THR A 563 -44.53 -43.27 -13.13
C THR A 563 -43.47 -43.15 -12.05
N GLU A 564 -43.14 -41.91 -11.70
CA GLU A 564 -42.28 -41.57 -10.57
C GLU A 564 -43.15 -40.89 -9.50
N GLY A 565 -43.05 -41.37 -8.26
CA GLY A 565 -43.72 -40.76 -7.12
C GLY A 565 -42.75 -39.88 -6.35
N LEU A 566 -43.20 -38.68 -5.97
CA LEU A 566 -42.45 -37.78 -5.11
C LEU A 566 -43.13 -37.74 -3.73
N ASP A 567 -42.41 -38.15 -2.69
CA ASP A 567 -42.84 -37.96 -1.31
C ASP A 567 -42.10 -36.74 -0.76
N LEU A 568 -42.79 -35.60 -0.71
CA LEU A 568 -42.19 -34.35 -0.26
C LEU A 568 -42.07 -34.35 1.27
N PRO A 569 -40.90 -34.02 1.84
CA PRO A 569 -40.79 -33.82 3.27
C PRO A 569 -41.67 -32.66 3.72
N ALA A 570 -41.95 -32.58 5.02
CA ALA A 570 -42.58 -31.39 5.59
C ALA A 570 -41.71 -30.16 5.25
N ALA A 571 -42.28 -29.22 4.50
CA ALA A 571 -41.63 -28.01 4.04
C ALA A 571 -42.46 -26.79 4.42
N LEU A 572 -41.83 -25.62 4.43
CA LEU A 572 -42.53 -24.36 4.65
C LEU A 572 -43.47 -24.09 3.46
N PRO A 573 -44.70 -23.60 3.69
CA PRO A 573 -45.60 -23.21 2.61
C PRO A 573 -44.94 -22.20 1.65
N GLY A 574 -45.15 -22.36 0.35
CA GLY A 574 -44.55 -21.50 -0.68
C GLY A 574 -43.07 -21.81 -0.99
N THR A 575 -42.51 -22.88 -0.43
CA THR A 575 -41.11 -23.27 -0.63
C THR A 575 -40.97 -24.58 -1.40
N GLY A 576 -39.84 -24.72 -2.11
CA GLY A 576 -39.53 -25.87 -2.94
C GLY A 576 -39.83 -25.66 -4.43
N GLY A 577 -39.34 -26.58 -5.25
CA GLY A 577 -39.53 -26.57 -6.69
C GLY A 577 -39.38 -27.98 -7.27
N LEU A 578 -39.98 -28.20 -8.43
CA LEU A 578 -39.80 -29.43 -9.20
C LEU A 578 -39.30 -29.06 -10.59
N GLU A 579 -38.07 -29.45 -10.90
CA GLU A 579 -37.55 -29.37 -12.26
C GLU A 579 -37.58 -30.76 -12.91
N LEU A 580 -38.12 -30.83 -14.12
CA LEU A 580 -38.10 -32.05 -14.95
C LEU A 580 -37.36 -31.77 -16.24
N LEU A 581 -36.25 -32.48 -16.44
CA LEU A 581 -35.44 -32.41 -17.65
C LEU A 581 -35.56 -33.72 -18.43
N ALA A 582 -36.20 -33.65 -19.59
CA ALA A 582 -36.37 -34.79 -20.50
C ALA A 582 -35.62 -34.57 -21.82
N GLY A 583 -35.05 -35.63 -22.37
CA GLY A 583 -34.35 -35.58 -23.64
C GLY A 583 -33.93 -36.97 -24.12
N VAL A 584 -33.43 -37.03 -25.35
CA VAL A 584 -32.99 -38.30 -25.95
C VAL A 584 -31.52 -38.55 -25.63
N GLY A 585 -31.21 -39.77 -25.20
CA GLY A 585 -29.83 -40.18 -24.91
C GLY A 585 -29.29 -39.55 -23.62
N ARG A 586 -28.04 -39.06 -23.65
CA ARG A 586 -27.34 -38.53 -22.46
C ARG A 586 -27.41 -37.01 -22.31
N LEU A 587 -28.09 -36.32 -23.22
CA LEU A 587 -28.15 -34.85 -23.24
C LEU A 587 -28.70 -34.25 -21.92
N PRO A 588 -29.78 -34.77 -21.30
CA PRO A 588 -30.27 -34.25 -20.02
C PRO A 588 -29.23 -34.30 -18.91
N ALA A 589 -28.47 -35.39 -18.81
CA ALA A 589 -27.43 -35.54 -17.79
C ALA A 589 -26.29 -34.52 -17.99
N VAL A 590 -25.92 -34.22 -19.24
CA VAL A 590 -24.89 -33.21 -19.54
C VAL A 590 -25.38 -31.81 -19.19
N LEU A 591 -26.62 -31.46 -19.54
CA LEU A 591 -27.21 -30.15 -19.24
C LEU A 591 -27.38 -29.93 -17.73
N ALA A 592 -27.81 -30.94 -16.98
CA ALA A 592 -27.93 -30.86 -15.52
C ALA A 592 -26.57 -30.59 -14.85
N ASN A 593 -25.51 -31.30 -15.25
CA ASN A 593 -24.16 -31.05 -14.73
C ASN A 593 -23.63 -29.67 -15.13
N ALA A 594 -23.89 -29.24 -16.38
CA ALA A 594 -23.44 -27.94 -16.86
C ALA A 594 -24.07 -26.78 -16.05
N ARG A 595 -25.38 -26.85 -15.76
CA ARG A 595 -26.04 -25.85 -14.90
C ARG A 595 -25.46 -25.82 -13.50
N GLN A 596 -25.28 -26.98 -12.87
CA GLN A 596 -24.72 -27.05 -11.52
C GLN A 596 -23.34 -26.41 -11.43
N ILE A 597 -22.50 -26.57 -12.46
CA ILE A 597 -21.18 -25.92 -12.53
C ILE A 597 -21.30 -24.41 -12.70
N MET A 598 -22.28 -23.93 -13.47
CA MET A 598 -22.48 -22.49 -13.67
C MET A 598 -23.06 -21.81 -12.42
N GLU A 599 -24.03 -22.42 -11.75
CA GLU A 599 -24.66 -21.89 -10.53
C GLU A 599 -23.74 -21.93 -9.31
N ALA A 600 -22.78 -22.86 -9.24
CA ALA A 600 -21.81 -22.90 -8.14
C ALA A 600 -20.72 -21.80 -8.21
N ASN A 601 -20.63 -21.08 -9.33
CA ASN A 601 -19.64 -20.02 -9.55
C ASN A 601 -20.26 -18.62 -9.66
N ALA A 602 -21.57 -18.49 -9.47
CA ALA A 602 -22.30 -17.24 -9.31
C ALA A 602 -22.63 -17.05 -7.82
#